data_AF-A0A147BIS0-F1
#
_entry.id   AF-A0A147BIS0-F1
#
_cell.length_a   1.000
_cell.length_b   1.000
_cell.length_c   1.000
_cell.angle_alpha   90.00
_cell.angle_beta   90.00
_cell.angle_gamma   90.00
#
_symmetry.space_group_name_H-M   'P 1'
#
loop_
_entity.id
_entity.type
_entity.pdbx_description
1 polymer ?
#
loop_
_entity_poly.entity_id
_entity_poly.type
_entity_poly.pdbx_seq_one_letter_code
_entity_poly.pdbx_strand_id
1 'polypeptide(L)'
;GMVHLDNDIRVPKTKLDDLVEKLPEKRFVKDLCRSIYTHEEMCMRSVTGAPCRSLLKNGATGKLPVTPAKLAALASGFMYYERRKTPVASQREAPAMHAFVRKLLTSF
;
A
#
# COMPACT_ATOMS: atom_id res chain seq x y z
N GLY A 1 -15.09 14.98 -1.75
CA GLY A 1 -15.13 14.13 -2.95
C GLY A 1 -14.27 12.89 -2.75
N MET A 2 -14.49 11.84 -3.56
CA MET A 2 -13.72 10.59 -3.52
C MET A 2 -12.67 10.56 -4.65
N VAL A 3 -11.53 9.93 -4.41
CA VAL A 3 -10.50 9.65 -5.42
C VAL A 3 -10.55 8.16 -5.74
N HIS A 4 -10.67 7.82 -7.02
CA HIS A 4 -10.57 6.45 -7.51
C HIS A 4 -9.10 6.05 -7.61
N LEU A 5 -8.74 4.92 -6.99
CA LEU A 5 -7.38 4.41 -6.93
C LEU A 5 -7.16 3.20 -7.84
N ASP A 6 -8.17 2.70 -8.56
CA ASP A 6 -8.20 1.43 -9.33
C ASP A 6 -9.03 0.31 -8.65
N ASN A 7 -9.53 -0.65 -9.44
CA ASN A 7 -10.35 -1.80 -9.03
C ASN A 7 -11.53 -1.40 -8.10
N ASP A 8 -12.23 -0.33 -8.46
CA ASP A 8 -13.33 0.28 -7.69
C ASP A 8 -12.99 0.71 -6.26
N ILE A 9 -11.71 0.74 -5.91
CA ILE A 9 -11.24 1.23 -4.61
C ILE A 9 -11.25 2.75 -4.66
N ARG A 10 -11.99 3.34 -3.71
CA ARG A 10 -12.12 4.79 -3.57
C ARG A 10 -11.73 5.22 -2.17
N VAL A 11 -11.01 6.33 -2.06
CA VAL A 11 -10.65 6.94 -0.78
C VAL A 11 -11.11 8.40 -0.72
N PRO A 12 -11.46 8.94 0.45
CA PRO A 12 -11.76 10.36 0.59
C PRO A 12 -10.57 11.22 0.14
N LYS A 13 -10.83 12.20 -0.75
CA LYS A 13 -9.78 13.09 -1.27
C LYS A 13 -9.07 13.85 -0.15
N THR A 14 -9.82 14.36 0.82
CA THR A 14 -9.29 15.09 1.98
C THR A 14 -8.30 14.23 2.75
N LYS A 15 -8.66 12.98 3.06
CA LYS A 15 -7.78 12.03 3.72
C LYS A 15 -6.53 11.75 2.89
N LEU A 16 -6.67 11.55 1.59
CA LEU A 16 -5.52 11.29 0.71
C LEU A 16 -4.57 12.50 0.66
N ASP A 17 -5.10 13.71 0.51
CA ASP A 17 -4.33 14.96 0.51
C ASP A 17 -3.63 15.18 1.85
N ASP A 18 -4.30 14.94 2.97
CA ASP A 18 -3.73 14.97 4.33
C ASP A 18 -2.53 14.02 4.48
N LEU A 19 -2.66 12.78 3.99
CA LEU A 19 -1.59 11.79 4.04
C LEU A 19 -0.40 12.23 3.18
N VAL A 20 -0.64 12.78 1.99
CA VAL A 20 0.41 13.30 1.12
C VAL A 20 1.15 14.43 1.82
N GLU A 21 0.45 15.38 2.40
CA GLU A 21 1.06 16.54 3.02
C GLU A 21 1.97 16.15 4.20
N LYS A 22 1.45 15.31 5.10
CA LYS A 22 2.02 15.08 6.44
C LYS A 22 3.03 13.93 6.52
N LEU A 23 3.03 12.99 5.58
CA LEU A 23 3.77 11.74 5.73
C LEU A 23 4.91 11.56 4.71
N PRO A 24 6.04 10.97 5.12
CA PRO A 24 7.06 10.50 4.18
C PRO A 24 6.57 9.24 3.44
N GLU A 25 7.17 8.95 2.27
CA GLU A 25 6.82 7.83 1.36
C GLU A 25 6.46 6.52 2.09
N LYS A 26 7.37 6.06 2.95
CA LYS A 26 7.18 4.82 3.71
C LYS A 26 5.89 4.89 4.53
N ARG A 27 5.74 5.94 5.34
CA ARG A 27 4.57 6.07 6.22
C ARG A 27 3.27 6.30 5.45
N PHE A 28 3.34 7.01 4.32
CA PHE A 28 2.23 7.21 3.41
C PHE A 28 1.65 5.87 2.91
N VAL A 29 2.48 4.98 2.35
CA VAL A 29 2.00 3.68 1.84
C VAL A 29 1.36 2.84 2.95
N LYS A 30 1.93 2.85 4.17
CA LYS A 30 1.36 2.12 5.30
C LYS A 30 -0.01 2.65 5.71
N ASP A 31 -0.17 3.97 5.83
CA ASP A 31 -1.43 4.56 6.28
C ASP A 31 -2.49 4.62 5.16
N LEU A 32 -2.05 4.67 3.89
CA LEU A 32 -2.92 4.42 2.74
C LEU A 32 -3.43 2.97 2.72
N CYS A 33 -2.58 1.98 3.01
CA CYS A 33 -2.98 0.57 3.13
C CYS A 33 -4.12 0.39 4.15
N ARG A 34 -4.01 1.04 5.31
CA ARG A 34 -5.08 1.08 6.34
C ARG A 34 -6.35 1.80 5.90
N SER A 35 -6.29 2.62 4.85
CA SER A 35 -7.46 3.30 4.28
C SER A 35 -8.15 2.47 3.20
N ILE A 36 -7.44 1.50 2.64
CA ILE A 36 -7.90 0.63 1.55
C ILE A 36 -8.45 -0.69 2.10
N TYR A 37 -7.89 -1.20 3.20
CA TYR A 37 -8.32 -2.42 3.87
C TYR A 37 -9.20 -2.13 5.08
N THR A 38 -10.16 -3.02 5.34
CA THR A 38 -10.81 -3.06 6.66
C THR A 38 -9.85 -3.60 7.72
N HIS A 39 -10.18 -3.36 8.99
CA HIS A 39 -9.38 -3.90 10.10
C HIS A 39 -9.32 -5.44 10.05
N GLU A 40 -10.46 -6.08 9.81
CA GLU A 40 -10.57 -7.54 9.70
C GLU A 40 -9.72 -8.10 8.55
N GLU A 41 -9.78 -7.48 7.38
CA GLU A 41 -8.95 -7.89 6.23
C GLU A 41 -7.46 -7.78 6.56
N MET A 42 -7.03 -6.72 7.25
CA MET A 42 -5.63 -6.57 7.66
C MET A 42 -5.20 -7.64 8.67
N CYS A 43 -6.06 -8.02 9.62
CA CYS A 43 -5.74 -9.04 10.62
C CYS A 43 -5.52 -10.43 9.98
N MET A 44 -6.28 -10.75 8.92
CA MET A 44 -6.20 -12.03 8.21
C MET A 44 -5.13 -12.08 7.11
N ARG A 45 -4.51 -10.94 6.77
CA ARG A 45 -3.57 -10.84 5.65
C ARG A 45 -2.13 -10.53 6.08
N SER A 46 -1.19 -10.90 5.22
CA SER A 46 0.19 -10.42 5.28
C SER A 46 0.67 -10.03 3.88
N VAL A 47 1.77 -9.30 3.79
CA VAL A 47 2.27 -8.78 2.49
C VAL A 47 2.55 -9.92 1.51
N THR A 48 3.18 -11.00 1.98
CA THR A 48 3.62 -12.13 1.15
C THR A 48 2.75 -13.37 1.32
N GLY A 49 1.92 -13.43 2.35
CA GLY A 49 1.21 -14.65 2.79
C GLY A 49 2.12 -15.67 3.49
N ALA A 50 3.43 -15.52 3.43
CA ALA A 50 4.36 -16.47 4.02
C ALA A 50 4.28 -16.47 5.56
N PRO A 51 4.42 -17.64 6.21
CA PRO A 51 4.55 -17.72 7.66
C PRO A 51 5.83 -17.04 8.15
N CYS A 52 5.79 -16.52 9.37
CA CYS A 52 6.96 -15.92 9.99
C CYS A 52 8.04 -16.96 10.26
N ARG A 53 9.23 -16.82 9.65
CA ARG A 53 10.32 -17.80 9.73
C ARG A 53 10.75 -18.11 11.17
N SER A 54 10.80 -17.11 12.04
CA SER A 54 11.20 -17.28 13.44
C SER A 54 10.16 -18.07 14.26
N LEU A 55 8.89 -18.05 13.85
CA LEU A 55 7.79 -18.72 14.53
C LEU A 55 7.40 -20.05 13.89
N LEU A 56 8.09 -20.48 12.82
CA LEU A 56 7.84 -21.78 12.18
C LEU A 56 7.95 -22.94 13.18
N LYS A 57 8.92 -22.87 14.10
CA LYS A 57 9.09 -23.87 15.17
C LYS A 57 7.91 -23.94 16.14
N ASN A 58 7.12 -22.87 16.22
CA ASN A 58 5.94 -22.75 17.07
C ASN A 58 4.63 -23.02 16.29
N GLY A 59 4.72 -23.61 15.09
CA GLY A 59 3.55 -23.94 14.28
C GLY A 59 2.89 -22.75 13.57
N ALA A 60 3.63 -21.65 13.34
CA ALA A 60 3.07 -20.49 12.65
C ALA A 60 2.57 -20.84 11.25
N THR A 61 1.31 -20.47 10.98
CA THR A 61 0.66 -20.63 9.67
C THR A 61 0.75 -19.34 8.86
N GLY A 62 0.75 -19.49 7.53
CA GLY A 62 0.71 -18.37 6.60
C GLY A 62 -0.63 -17.61 6.71
N LYS A 63 -0.59 -16.32 6.37
CA LYS A 63 -1.80 -15.49 6.23
C LYS A 63 -2.19 -15.38 4.75
N LEU A 64 -3.34 -14.81 4.46
CA LEU A 64 -3.69 -14.49 3.07
C LEU A 64 -2.75 -13.40 2.52
N PRO A 65 -2.22 -13.51 1.30
CA PRO A 65 -1.42 -12.43 0.73
C PRO A 65 -2.28 -11.18 0.45
N VAL A 66 -1.62 -10.03 0.30
CA VAL A 66 -2.24 -8.80 -0.22
C VAL A 66 -2.75 -9.07 -1.64
N THR A 67 -4.00 -8.68 -1.94
CA THR A 67 -4.59 -8.98 -3.25
C THR A 67 -3.98 -8.11 -4.36
N PRO A 68 -3.94 -8.60 -5.62
CA PRO A 68 -3.45 -7.81 -6.75
C PRO A 68 -4.22 -6.49 -6.93
N ALA A 69 -5.54 -6.51 -6.79
CA ALA A 69 -6.39 -5.33 -6.90
C ALA A 69 -6.04 -4.23 -5.88
N LYS A 70 -5.78 -4.62 -4.64
CA LYS A 70 -5.41 -3.69 -3.57
C LYS A 70 -3.96 -3.20 -3.70
N LEU A 71 -3.06 -4.03 -4.25
CA LEU A 71 -1.71 -3.60 -4.65
C LEU A 71 -1.75 -2.56 -5.75
N ALA A 72 -2.59 -2.75 -6.77
CA ALA A 72 -2.79 -1.77 -7.83
C ALA A 72 -3.33 -0.44 -7.27
N ALA A 73 -4.31 -0.51 -6.36
CA ALA A 73 -4.80 0.68 -5.68
C ALA A 73 -3.74 1.43 -4.87
N LEU A 74 -2.86 0.70 -4.18
CA LEU A 74 -1.73 1.30 -3.47
C LEU A 74 -0.72 1.94 -4.43
N ALA A 75 -0.43 1.30 -5.57
CA ALA A 75 0.45 1.86 -6.60
C ALA A 75 -0.12 3.16 -7.17
N SER A 76 -1.42 3.20 -7.51
CA SER A 76 -2.09 4.43 -7.96
C SER A 76 -2.10 5.53 -6.91
N GLY A 77 -2.38 5.19 -5.65
CA GLY A 77 -2.30 6.17 -4.56
C GLY A 77 -0.89 6.68 -4.33
N PHE A 78 0.13 5.86 -4.57
CA PHE A 78 1.53 6.30 -4.51
C PHE A 78 1.94 7.15 -5.71
N MET A 79 1.44 6.86 -6.91
CA MET A 79 1.59 7.77 -8.06
C MET A 79 0.99 9.15 -7.77
N TYR A 80 -0.14 9.19 -7.06
CA TYR A 80 -0.73 10.44 -6.59
C TYR A 80 0.22 11.20 -5.63
N TYR A 81 0.86 10.48 -4.71
CA TYR A 81 1.87 11.04 -3.81
C TYR A 81 3.08 11.60 -4.58
N GLU A 82 3.66 10.84 -5.51
CA GLU A 82 4.81 11.29 -6.31
C GLU A 82 4.48 12.55 -7.10
N ARG A 83 3.34 12.57 -7.80
CA ARG A 83 2.92 13.75 -8.57
C ARG A 83 2.81 15.04 -7.76
N ARG A 84 2.62 14.93 -6.44
CA ARG A 84 2.49 16.05 -5.52
C ARG A 84 3.80 16.41 -4.79
N LYS A 85 4.72 15.47 -4.66
CA LYS A 85 5.94 15.63 -3.83
C LYS A 85 7.24 15.60 -4.62
N THR A 86 7.25 15.04 -5.83
CA THR A 86 8.47 14.87 -6.63
C THR A 86 8.34 15.55 -8.00
N PRO A 87 9.45 16.13 -8.51
CA PRO A 87 9.51 16.64 -9.88
C PRO A 87 9.23 15.52 -10.89
N VAL A 88 8.63 15.87 -12.03
CA VAL A 88 8.23 14.91 -13.09
C VAL A 88 9.39 14.00 -13.53
N ALA A 89 10.60 14.55 -13.63
CA ALA A 89 11.80 13.79 -14.02
C ALA A 89 12.23 12.70 -13.03
N SER A 90 11.73 12.72 -11.79
CA SER A 90 12.03 11.75 -10.73
C SER A 90 10.87 10.79 -10.45
N GLN A 91 9.79 10.88 -11.22
CA GLN A 91 8.63 10.02 -11.06
C GLN A 91 8.91 8.64 -11.64
N ARG A 92 8.46 7.61 -10.93
CA ARG A 92 8.67 6.22 -11.35
C ARG A 92 7.57 5.82 -12.34
N GLU A 93 7.91 5.02 -13.34
CA GLU A 93 6.92 4.50 -14.29
C GLU A 93 5.93 3.55 -13.60
N ALA A 94 4.70 3.47 -14.12
CA ALA A 94 3.62 2.67 -13.52
C ALA A 94 4.00 1.18 -13.27
N PRO A 95 4.69 0.46 -14.18
CA PRO A 95 5.11 -0.92 -13.92
C PRO A 95 6.10 -1.05 -12.76
N ALA A 96 7.04 -0.11 -12.64
CA ALA A 96 8.00 -0.05 -11.54
C ALA A 96 7.31 0.24 -10.19
N MET A 97 6.12 0.83 -10.24
CA MET A 97 5.42 1.30 -9.05
C MET A 97 4.82 0.18 -8.21
N HIS A 98 4.28 -0.85 -8.85
CA HIS A 98 3.79 -2.05 -8.16
C HIS A 98 4.92 -2.78 -7.41
N ALA A 99 6.08 -2.93 -8.05
CA ALA A 99 7.26 -3.56 -7.45
C ALA A 99 7.79 -2.72 -6.28
N PHE A 100 7.85 -1.40 -6.44
CA PHE A 100 8.30 -0.48 -5.40
C PHE A 100 7.39 -0.52 -4.17
N VAL A 101 6.08 -0.39 -4.34
CA VAL A 101 5.10 -0.46 -3.23
C VAL A 101 5.20 -1.80 -2.51
N ARG A 102 5.29 -2.91 -3.24
CA ARG A 102 5.46 -4.24 -2.65
C ARG A 102 6.74 -4.32 -1.81
N LYS A 103 7.88 -3.84 -2.34
CA LYS A 103 9.15 -3.80 -1.61
C LYS A 103 9.06 -2.94 -0.35
N LEU A 104 8.39 -1.80 -0.44
CA LEU A 104 8.23 -0.87 0.67
C LEU A 104 7.36 -1.47 1.79
N LEU A 105 6.29 -2.18 1.43
CA LEU A 105 5.45 -2.93 2.38
C LEU A 105 6.21 -4.06 3.10
N THR A 106 7.17 -4.72 2.45
CA THR A 106 8.01 -5.75 3.08
C THR A 106 9.12 -5.18 3.98
N SER A 107 9.30 -3.86 4.02
CA SER A 107 10.36 -3.20 4.79
C SER A 107 9.92 -2.74 6.19
N PHE A 108 8.68 -3.01 6.57
CA PHE A 108 8.15 -2.77 7.92
C PHE A 108 8.40 -3.98 8.81
#